data_AF-A0A7V9MF45-F1
#
_entry.id   AF-A0A7V9MF45-F1
#
_cell.length_a   1.000
_cell.length_b   1.000
_cell.length_c   1.000
_cell.angle_alpha   90.00
_cell.angle_beta   90.00
_cell.angle_gamma   90.00
#
_symmetry.space_group_name_H-M   'P 1'
#
loop_
_entity.id
_entity.type
_entity.pdbx_description
1 polymer ?
#
loop_
_entity_poly.entity_id
_entity_poly.type
_entity_poly.pdbx_seq_one_letter_code
_entity_poly.pdbx_strand_id
1 'polypeptide(L)'
;MNDPITIRLSRSADEPALSALAALDSTRLPARPLVVAEQDGELRAAVALDSGRVIADPFHRTTELVDLLELRVAQLRRRAERPTGAPARGRTRLVARTAGARLTL
;
A
#
# COMPACT_ATOMS: atom_id res chain seq x y z
N MET A 1 -8.53 -10.35 18.36
CA MET A 1 -9.19 -10.40 17.04
C MET A 1 -8.27 -9.64 16.11
N ASN A 2 -7.83 -10.23 14.99
CA ASN A 2 -6.89 -9.57 14.08
C ASN A 2 -7.69 -9.12 12.85
N ASP A 3 -7.94 -7.83 12.76
CA ASP A 3 -8.80 -7.28 11.72
C ASP A 3 -8.10 -7.41 10.35
N PRO A 4 -8.83 -7.78 9.28
CA PRO A 4 -8.23 -8.06 8.00
C PRO A 4 -7.67 -6.79 7.37
N ILE A 5 -6.37 -6.79 7.09
CA ILE A 5 -5.69 -5.69 6.41
C ILE A 5 -5.78 -5.89 4.89
N THR A 6 -6.29 -4.88 4.19
CA THR A 6 -6.33 -4.84 2.72
C THR A 6 -5.38 -3.78 2.19
N ILE A 7 -4.46 -4.19 1.30
CA ILE A 7 -3.52 -3.28 0.65
C ILE A 7 -3.87 -3.16 -0.84
N ARG A 8 -4.09 -1.93 -1.30
CA ARG A 8 -4.53 -1.67 -2.68
C ARG A 8 -4.05 -0.31 -3.19
N LEU A 9 -4.17 -0.09 -4.50
CA LEU A 9 -4.04 1.25 -5.06
C LEU A 9 -5.24 2.11 -4.64
N SER A 10 -4.97 3.38 -4.39
CA SER A 10 -6.00 4.40 -4.15
C SER A 10 -6.86 4.60 -5.40
N ARG A 11 -8.16 4.84 -5.17
CA ARG A 11 -9.20 5.15 -6.15
C ARG A 11 -9.67 6.59 -5.97
N SER A 12 -10.35 7.17 -6.95
CA SER A 12 -10.86 8.55 -6.86
C SER A 12 -11.81 8.73 -5.66
N ALA A 13 -12.61 7.71 -5.36
CA ALA A 13 -13.53 7.70 -4.22
C ALA A 13 -12.84 7.75 -2.84
N ASP A 14 -11.54 7.44 -2.75
CA ASP A 14 -10.81 7.49 -1.49
C ASP A 14 -10.36 8.90 -1.10
N GLU A 15 -10.56 9.91 -1.96
CA GLU A 15 -10.05 11.28 -1.74
C GLU A 15 -10.50 11.90 -0.41
N PRO A 16 -11.79 11.84 -0.01
CA PRO A 16 -12.20 12.40 1.28
C PRO A 16 -11.52 11.72 2.47
N ALA A 17 -11.37 10.39 2.42
CA ALA A 17 -10.73 9.61 3.47
C ALA A 17 -9.21 9.89 3.55
N LEU A 18 -8.55 10.06 2.39
CA LEU A 18 -7.14 10.42 2.32
C LEU A 18 -6.87 11.84 2.81
N SER A 19 -7.76 12.78 2.50
CA SER A 19 -7.70 14.16 2.98
C SER A 19 -7.90 14.23 4.49
N ALA A 20 -8.84 13.45 5.05
CA ALA A 20 -9.01 13.31 6.49
C ALA A 20 -7.77 12.69 7.16
N LEU A 21 -7.23 11.60 6.59
CA LEU A 21 -6.04 10.93 7.11
C LEU A 21 -4.82 11.87 7.14
N ALA A 22 -4.59 12.63 6.07
CA ALA A 22 -3.50 13.61 6.02
C ALA A 22 -3.69 14.74 7.06
N ALA A 23 -4.94 15.16 7.30
CA ALA A 23 -5.25 16.13 8.34
C ALA A 23 -4.98 15.57 9.75
N LEU A 24 -5.31 14.30 10.02
CA LEU A 24 -4.99 13.63 11.29
C LEU A 24 -3.47 13.58 11.51
N ASP A 25 -2.72 13.20 10.48
CA ASP A 25 -1.25 13.16 10.47
C ASP A 25 -0.60 14.56 10.48
N SER A 26 -1.39 15.63 10.39
CA SER A 26 -0.90 17.02 10.25
C SER A 26 0.05 17.21 9.07
N THR A 27 -0.14 16.45 7.99
CA THR A 27 0.66 16.51 6.77
C THR A 27 -0.17 16.93 5.55
N ARG A 28 0.49 17.42 4.50
CA ARG A 28 -0.17 17.63 3.20
C ARG A 28 -0.33 16.29 2.49
N LEU A 29 -1.53 16.04 1.96
CA LEU A 29 -1.83 14.88 1.11
C LEU A 29 -0.81 14.77 -0.04
N PRO A 30 -0.06 13.66 -0.14
CA PRO A 30 0.87 13.44 -1.24
C PRO A 30 0.16 13.35 -2.60
N ALA A 31 0.92 13.64 -3.66
CA ALA A 31 0.43 13.45 -5.02
C ALA A 31 0.11 11.96 -5.29
N ARG A 32 -0.94 11.75 -6.09
CA ARG A 32 -1.33 10.43 -6.58
C ARG A 32 -0.31 9.91 -7.61
N PRO A 33 -0.21 8.57 -7.81
CA PRO A 33 -0.98 7.51 -7.15
C PRO A 33 -0.45 7.12 -5.78
N LEU A 34 -1.36 6.84 -4.82
CA LEU A 34 -1.02 6.28 -3.51
C LEU A 34 -1.38 4.80 -3.43
N VAL A 35 -0.60 4.04 -2.67
CA VAL A 35 -0.96 2.72 -2.15
C VAL A 35 -1.52 2.92 -0.75
N VAL A 36 -2.66 2.30 -0.44
CA VAL A 36 -3.39 2.50 0.81
C VAL A 36 -3.51 1.18 1.56
N ALA A 37 -3.48 1.26 2.89
CA ALA A 37 -3.80 0.19 3.81
C ALA A 37 -5.15 0.48 4.46
N GLU A 38 -6.07 -0.45 4.30
CA GLU A 38 -7.42 -0.41 4.84
C GLU A 38 -7.53 -1.49 5.92
N GLN A 39 -8.02 -1.11 7.10
CA GLN A 39 -8.31 -2.02 8.21
C GLN A 39 -9.70 -1.65 8.74
N ASP A 40 -10.57 -2.64 8.96
CA ASP A 40 -11.97 -2.44 9.38
C ASP A 40 -12.79 -1.51 8.46
N GLY A 41 -12.45 -1.48 7.17
CA GLY A 41 -13.10 -0.62 6.18
C GLY A 41 -12.63 0.84 6.20
N GLU A 42 -11.63 1.17 7.03
CA GLU A 42 -11.09 2.51 7.17
C GLU A 42 -9.64 2.60 6.67
N LEU A 43 -9.28 3.69 6.00
CA LEU A 43 -7.89 3.91 5.58
C LEU A 43 -7.06 4.36 6.77
N ARG A 44 -6.10 3.53 7.16
CA ARG A 44 -5.22 3.80 8.32
C ARG A 44 -3.82 4.26 7.93
N ALA A 45 -3.38 3.97 6.71
CA ALA A 45 -2.11 4.47 6.19
C ALA A 45 -2.12 4.54 4.66
N ALA A 46 -1.30 5.42 4.10
CA ALA A 46 -1.05 5.51 2.67
C ALA A 46 0.38 5.93 2.37
N VAL A 47 0.92 5.43 1.25
CA VAL A 47 2.25 5.78 0.75
C VAL A 47 2.16 6.19 -0.71
N ALA A 48 2.73 7.33 -1.05
CA ALA A 48 2.83 7.79 -2.42
C ALA A 48 3.73 6.87 -3.24
N LEU A 49 3.22 6.34 -4.35
CA LEU A 49 3.95 5.41 -5.19
C LEU A 49 5.19 6.04 -5.81
N ASP A 50 5.18 7.35 -6.09
CA ASP A 50 6.30 8.03 -6.77
C ASP A 50 7.33 8.59 -5.80
N SER A 51 6.87 9.30 -4.76
CA SER A 51 7.76 9.97 -3.81
C SER A 51 8.10 9.13 -2.58
N GLY A 52 7.33 8.09 -2.27
CA GLY A 52 7.47 7.32 -1.04
C GLY A 52 7.00 8.07 0.22
N ARG A 53 6.40 9.27 0.09
CA ARG A 53 5.86 10.00 1.24
C ARG A 53 4.72 9.21 1.88
N VAL A 54 4.81 9.04 3.18
CA VAL A 54 3.83 8.34 4.01
C VAL A 54 2.87 9.34 4.64
N ILE A 55 1.60 8.96 4.76
CA ILE A 55 0.64 9.52 5.69
C ILE A 55 0.03 8.37 6.48
N ALA A 56 -0.11 8.51 7.80
CA ALA A 56 -0.59 7.45 8.66
C ALA A 56 -1.49 8.01 9.76
N ASP A 57 -2.41 7.19 10.25
CA ASP A 57 -3.26 7.57 11.38
C ASP A 57 -2.41 7.53 12.67
N PRO A 58 -2.15 8.69 13.30
CA PRO A 58 -1.30 8.76 14.50
C PRO A 58 -1.99 8.24 15.76
N PHE A 59 -3.31 8.03 15.72
CA PHE A 59 -4.10 7.53 16.85
C PHE A 59 -4.16 6.00 16.89
N HIS A 60 -3.53 5.33 15.91
CA HIS A 60 -3.46 3.89 15.81
C HIS A 60 -2.02 3.42 15.60
N ARG A 61 -1.73 2.17 15.97
CA ARG A 61 -0.43 1.55 15.70
C ARG A 61 -0.37 1.16 14.22
N THR A 62 0.23 2.04 13.43
CA THR A 62 0.30 1.92 11.97
C THR A 62 1.67 1.53 11.45
N THR A 63 2.67 1.31 12.32
CA THR A 63 4.04 0.94 11.95
C THR A 63 4.07 -0.27 11.01
N GLU A 64 3.39 -1.35 11.39
CA GLU A 64 3.34 -2.57 10.61
C GLU A 64 2.60 -2.37 9.28
N LEU A 65 1.60 -1.47 9.23
CA LEU A 65 0.91 -1.11 7.99
C LEU A 65 1.83 -0.33 7.04
N VAL A 66 2.62 0.61 7.57
CA VAL A 66 3.58 1.39 6.80
C VAL A 66 4.65 0.47 6.20
N ASP A 67 5.22 -0.46 6.98
CA ASP A 67 6.20 -1.43 6.50
C ASP A 67 5.66 -2.26 5.33
N LEU A 68 4.41 -2.73 5.45
CA LEU A 68 3.74 -3.49 4.39
C LEU A 68 3.48 -2.63 3.14
N LEU A 69 3.13 -1.35 3.31
CA LEU A 69 2.93 -0.42 2.21
C LEU A 69 4.23 -0.10 1.47
N GLU A 70 5.31 0.13 2.18
CA GLU A 70 6.63 0.37 1.60
C GLU A 70 7.11 -0.86 0.81
N LEU A 71 6.96 -2.06 1.37
CA LEU A 71 7.25 -3.31 0.66
C LEU A 71 6.42 -3.41 -0.63
N ARG A 72 5.14 -3.04 -0.56
CA ARG A 72 4.26 -3.09 -1.72
C ARG A 72 4.64 -2.06 -2.79
N VAL A 73 4.97 -0.84 -2.40
CA VAL A 73 5.48 0.22 -3.30
C VAL A 73 6.74 -0.25 -4.00
N ALA A 74 7.69 -0.84 -3.27
CA ALA A 74 8.92 -1.37 -3.85
C ALA A 74 8.66 -2.50 -4.88
N GLN A 75 7.69 -3.39 -4.61
CA GLN A 75 7.29 -4.41 -5.58
C GLN A 75 6.67 -3.83 -6.86
N LEU A 76 5.83 -2.79 -6.72
CA LEU A 76 5.17 -2.14 -7.85
C LEU A 76 6.18 -1.39 -8.74
N ARG A 77 7.11 -0.65 -8.14
CA ARG A 77 8.20 0.05 -8.86
C ARG A 77 9.07 -0.91 -9.65
N ARG A 78 9.57 -1.98 -9.02
CA ARG A 78 10.37 -3.02 -9.71
C ARG A 78 9.65 -3.68 -10.88
N ARG A 79 8.31 -3.79 -10.81
CA ARG A 79 7.51 -4.34 -11.91
C ARG A 79 7.39 -3.35 -13.07
N ALA A 80 7.29 -2.06 -12.79
CA ALA A 80 7.25 -1.02 -13.82
C ALA A 80 8.59 -0.85 -14.53
N GLU A 81 9.70 -1.05 -13.81
CA GLU A 81 11.06 -0.94 -14.35
C GLU A 81 11.49 -2.11 -15.23
N ARG A 82 10.79 -3.26 -15.21
CA ARG A 82 11.11 -4.38 -16.11
C ARG A 82 10.70 -4.02 -17.53
N PRO A 83 11.65 -3.84 -18.47
CA PRO A 83 11.31 -3.67 -19.87
C PRO A 83 10.68 -4.97 -20.36
N THR A 84 9.52 -4.88 -21.00
CA THR A 84 8.90 -5.97 -21.76
C THR A 84 9.83 -6.32 -22.92
N GLY A 85 10.89 -7.11 -22.71
CA GLY A 85 11.81 -7.43 -23.81
C GLY A 85 13.16 -8.12 -23.55
N ALA A 86 13.50 -8.60 -22.35
CA ALA A 86 14.77 -9.33 -22.16
C ALA A 86 14.54 -10.82 -21.86
N PRO A 87 15.18 -11.77 -22.59
CA PRO A 87 15.05 -13.19 -22.29
C PRO A 87 15.78 -13.50 -20.97
N ALA A 88 15.00 -13.89 -19.97
CA ALA A 88 15.51 -14.28 -18.66
C ALA A 88 16.27 -15.61 -18.76
N ARG A 89 17.59 -15.57 -18.93
CA ARG A 89 18.45 -16.70 -18.55
C ARG A 89 18.46 -16.80 -17.03
N GLY A 90 17.62 -17.70 -16.53
CA GLY A 90 17.76 -18.45 -15.29
C GLY A 90 17.92 -17.65 -14.01
N ARG A 91 16.82 -17.42 -13.28
CA ARG A 91 16.85 -17.41 -11.80
C ARG A 91 15.57 -18.02 -11.25
N THR A 92 15.80 -19.01 -10.39
CA THR A 92 14.90 -19.85 -9.59
C THR A 92 13.56 -19.19 -9.24
N ARG A 93 12.48 -19.87 -9.63
CA ARG A 93 11.08 -19.50 -9.37
C ARG A 93 10.75 -19.75 -7.90
N LEU A 94 10.86 -18.74 -7.05
CA LEU A 94 10.20 -18.78 -5.73
C LEU A 94 8.73 -18.45 -5.95
N VAL A 95 7.89 -19.49 -5.90
CA VAL A 95 6.44 -19.37 -6.06
C VAL A 95 5.86 -18.76 -4.78
N ALA A 96 5.65 -17.45 -4.77
CA ALA A 96 4.71 -16.83 -3.84
C ALA A 96 3.30 -17.17 -4.34
N ARG A 97 2.68 -18.18 -3.72
CA ARG A 97 1.30 -18.57 -4.02
C ARG A 97 0.39 -17.41 -3.67
N THR A 98 -0.24 -16.84 -4.69
CA THR A 98 -1.42 -16.01 -4.55
C THR A 98 -2.55 -16.87 -4.00
N ALA A 99 -3.04 -16.51 -2.83
CA ALA A 99 -4.44 -16.71 -2.49
C ALA A 99 -4.86 -15.46 -1.75
N GLY A 100 -5.76 -14.69 -2.34
CA GLY A 100 -6.56 -13.74 -1.58
C GLY A 100 -7.31 -14.56 -0.54
N ALA A 101 -6.81 -14.55 0.69
CA ALA A 101 -7.54 -15.03 1.83
C ALA A 101 -8.27 -13.80 2.39
N ARG A 102 -9.57 -13.70 2.09
CA ARG A 102 -10.49 -13.15 3.09
C ARG A 102 -10.34 -14.05 4.32
N LEU A 103 -9.64 -13.56 5.33
CA LEU A 103 -9.69 -14.12 6.66
C LEU A 103 -10.77 -13.32 7.40
N THR A 104 -12.01 -13.80 7.27
CA THR A 104 -13.10 -13.51 8.21
C THR A 104 -13.00 -14.54 9.32
N LEU A 105 -12.68 -14.10 10.54
CA LEU A 105 -13.01 -14.82 11.77
C LEU A 105 -14.35 -14.30 12.29
#